data_AF-N1P470-F1
#
_entry.id   AF-N1P470-F1
#
_cell.length_a   1.000
_cell.length_b   1.000
_cell.length_c   1.000
_cell.angle_alpha   90.00
_cell.angle_beta   90.00
_cell.angle_gamma   90.00
#
_symmetry.space_group_name_H-M   'P 1'
#
loop_
_entity.id
_entity.type
_entity.pdbx_description
1 polymer ?
#
loop_
_entity_poly.entity_id
_entity_poly.type
_entity_poly.pdbx_seq_one_letter_code
_entity_poly.pdbx_strand_id
1 'polypeptide(L)'
;MAVKHKSESLKHEEGAAKKAKTGLLKLKKIMDIESNVVKYSICIPTTVIDNCNNLEQVTFTAYQIARTAVLFNVQEIIVLDQSKDKKHEKKSRSKETISDCLLLATLLQYFVTPPNLLDTTFKKKTSYI
;
A
#
# COMPACT_ATOMS: atom_id res chain seq x y z
N MET A 1 58.47 -13.10 42.92
CA MET A 1 59.24 -14.36 42.83
C MET A 1 58.46 -15.29 41.90
N ALA A 2 58.68 -15.23 40.59
CA ALA A 2 59.69 -15.99 39.84
C ALA A 2 59.55 -17.52 39.99
N VAL A 3 58.95 -18.19 39.00
CA VAL A 3 59.44 -19.50 38.54
C VAL A 3 59.18 -19.63 37.02
N LYS A 4 60.22 -20.08 36.32
CA LYS A 4 60.36 -20.26 34.88
C LYS A 4 60.70 -21.72 34.64
N HIS A 5 59.99 -22.46 33.79
CA HIS A 5 60.45 -23.72 33.16
C HIS A 5 59.58 -23.94 31.90
N LYS A 6 60.12 -23.84 30.68
CA LYS A 6 60.92 -24.79 29.85
C LYS A 6 60.01 -25.67 28.95
N SER A 7 60.34 -25.65 27.67
CA SER A 7 59.65 -26.08 26.45
C SER A 7 59.53 -27.58 26.21
N GLU A 8 58.46 -28.05 25.53
CA GLU A 8 58.52 -28.65 24.17
C GLU A 8 57.13 -29.05 23.59
N SER A 9 56.86 -28.56 22.37
CA SER A 9 56.00 -28.99 21.24
C SER A 9 54.60 -29.61 21.43
N LEU A 10 53.56 -28.94 20.88
CA LEU A 10 52.69 -29.41 19.76
C LEU A 10 51.49 -28.45 19.50
N LYS A 11 51.26 -28.13 18.21
CA LYS A 11 50.00 -27.79 17.50
C LYS A 11 49.46 -26.33 17.47
N HIS A 12 49.31 -25.85 16.21
CA HIS A 12 48.49 -24.75 15.65
C HIS A 12 48.65 -23.34 16.26
N GLU A 13 48.74 -22.23 15.54
CA GLU A 13 48.54 -21.94 14.12
C GLU A 13 49.24 -20.61 13.79
N GLU A 14 49.78 -20.56 12.58
CA GLU A 14 50.41 -19.41 11.91
C GLU A 14 49.47 -18.20 11.94
N GLY A 15 49.90 -16.96 12.04
CA GLY A 15 51.09 -16.36 11.45
C GLY A 15 50.69 -14.94 11.05
N ALA A 16 51.39 -13.98 11.61
CA ALA A 16 51.11 -12.56 11.50
C ALA A 16 51.30 -12.01 10.08
N ALA A 17 50.45 -11.04 9.75
CA ALA A 17 50.81 -9.77 9.14
C ALA A 17 51.43 -9.71 7.72
N LYS A 18 50.58 -9.17 6.83
CA LYS A 18 50.88 -8.09 5.84
C LYS A 18 51.68 -8.44 4.58
N LYS A 19 50.98 -8.47 3.43
CA LYS A 19 51.26 -7.63 2.24
C LYS A 19 50.17 -7.75 1.15
N ALA A 20 50.00 -6.63 0.42
CA ALA A 20 49.27 -6.43 -0.85
C ALA A 20 47.73 -6.45 -0.77
N LYS A 21 47.03 -5.31 -0.75
CA LYS A 21 46.62 -4.55 -1.95
C LYS A 21 46.21 -5.44 -3.13
N THR A 22 44.96 -5.86 -3.17
CA THR A 22 44.12 -5.98 -4.38
C THR A 22 42.73 -6.44 -3.98
N GLY A 23 41.68 -5.84 -4.55
CA GLY A 23 40.35 -6.45 -4.51
C GLY A 23 39.20 -5.58 -4.04
N LEU A 24 39.18 -4.29 -4.38
CA LEU A 24 37.92 -3.61 -4.71
C LEU A 24 37.26 -4.36 -5.89
N LEU A 25 36.57 -5.46 -5.62
CA LEU A 25 35.76 -6.17 -6.59
C LEU A 25 34.32 -6.26 -6.07
N LYS A 26 33.65 -5.12 -6.25
CA LYS A 26 32.31 -5.01 -6.84
C LYS A 26 31.30 -6.08 -6.39
N LEU A 27 30.67 -5.85 -5.24
CA LEU A 27 29.27 -6.26 -5.06
C LEU A 27 28.36 -5.17 -5.63
N LYS A 28 28.49 -4.90 -6.94
CA LYS A 28 27.40 -4.29 -7.72
C LYS A 28 26.47 -5.43 -8.10
N LYS A 29 25.73 -5.97 -7.12
CA LYS A 29 24.53 -6.72 -7.45
C LYS A 29 23.50 -5.66 -7.80
N ILE A 30 23.48 -5.26 -9.07
CA ILE A 30 22.25 -4.74 -9.67
C ILE A 30 21.30 -5.92 -9.50
N MET A 31 20.48 -5.87 -8.45
CA MET A 31 19.35 -6.76 -8.35
C MET A 31 18.50 -6.38 -9.56
N ASP A 32 18.53 -7.20 -10.60
CA ASP A 32 17.45 -7.22 -11.57
C ASP A 32 16.20 -7.57 -10.78
N ILE A 33 15.48 -6.54 -10.35
CA ILE A 33 14.13 -6.64 -9.82
C ILE A 33 13.24 -6.87 -11.05
N GLU A 34 13.41 -8.02 -11.70
CA GLU A 34 12.32 -8.66 -12.40
C GLU A 34 11.64 -9.60 -11.41
N SER A 35 11.21 -9.05 -10.27
CA SER A 35 10.19 -9.70 -9.47
C SER A 35 8.96 -9.79 -10.35
N ASN A 36 8.48 -10.99 -10.66
CA ASN A 36 7.18 -11.20 -11.31
C ASN A 36 6.15 -10.25 -10.67
N VAL A 37 5.75 -9.21 -11.40
CA VAL A 37 4.84 -8.18 -10.86
C VAL A 37 3.46 -8.81 -10.79
N VAL A 38 3.13 -9.38 -9.64
CA VAL A 38 1.79 -9.91 -9.37
C VAL A 38 0.82 -8.73 -9.31
N LYS A 39 -0.18 -8.74 -10.19
CA LYS A 39 -1.24 -7.74 -10.20
C LYS A 39 -2.35 -8.19 -9.27
N TYR A 40 -2.65 -7.38 -8.26
CA TYR A 40 -3.74 -7.64 -7.32
C TYR A 40 -4.97 -6.80 -7.70
N SER A 41 -6.13 -7.43 -7.71
CA SER A 41 -7.44 -6.75 -7.73
C SER A 41 -8.16 -7.07 -6.42
N ILE A 42 -8.85 -6.09 -5.85
CA ILE A 42 -9.63 -6.28 -4.61
C ILE A 42 -11.11 -5.94 -4.87
N CYS A 43 -12.01 -6.73 -4.31
CA CYS A 43 -13.44 -6.49 -4.37
C CYS A 43 -13.93 -5.99 -3.01
N ILE A 44 -14.61 -4.85 -2.99
CA ILE A 44 -15.07 -4.20 -1.78
C ILE A 44 -16.57 -3.97 -1.87
N PRO A 45 -17.37 -4.55 -0.95
CA PRO A 45 -18.81 -4.33 -0.93
C PRO A 45 -19.15 -2.93 -0.43
N THR A 46 -20.27 -2.37 -0.92
CA THR A 46 -20.82 -1.10 -0.43
C THR A 46 -21.20 -1.13 1.06
N THR A 47 -21.34 -2.31 1.65
CA THR A 47 -21.63 -2.49 3.08
C THR A 47 -20.54 -1.98 4.01
N VAL A 48 -19.32 -1.76 3.49
CA VAL A 48 -18.20 -1.17 4.27
C VAL A 48 -18.51 0.24 4.80
N ILE A 49 -19.46 0.95 4.17
CA ILE A 49 -19.88 2.30 4.59
C ILE A 49 -21.28 2.33 5.23
N ASP A 50 -21.88 1.18 5.55
CA ASP A 50 -23.23 1.11 6.13
C ASP A 50 -23.27 1.70 7.55
N ASN A 51 -22.18 1.55 8.31
CA ASN A 51 -22.05 2.09 9.67
C ASN A 51 -21.60 3.56 9.69
N CYS A 52 -21.40 4.18 8.53
CA CYS A 52 -21.05 5.60 8.44
C CYS A 52 -22.32 6.46 8.52
N ASN A 53 -22.35 7.35 9.51
CA ASN A 53 -23.50 8.21 9.79
C ASN A 53 -23.45 9.57 9.06
N ASN A 54 -22.29 9.96 8.54
CA ASN A 54 -22.11 11.22 7.82
C ASN A 54 -21.10 11.07 6.67
N LEU A 55 -21.02 12.08 5.80
CA LEU A 55 -20.13 12.08 4.64
C LEU A 55 -18.64 12.05 5.01
N GLU A 56 -18.27 12.69 6.11
CA GLU A 56 -16.88 12.71 6.60
C GLU A 56 -16.40 11.30 6.95
N GLN A 57 -17.22 10.50 7.66
CA GLN A 57 -16.94 9.11 8.00
C GLN A 57 -16.85 8.22 6.76
N VAL A 58 -17.74 8.43 5.77
CA VAL A 58 -17.69 7.73 4.49
C VAL A 58 -16.38 8.05 3.76
N THR A 59 -16.04 9.33 3.68
CA THR A 59 -14.83 9.86 3.03
C THR A 59 -13.57 9.32 3.70
N PHE A 60 -13.52 9.31 5.03
CA PHE A 60 -12.40 8.79 5.81
C PHE A 60 -12.24 7.27 5.64
N THR A 61 -13.35 6.52 5.60
CA THR A 61 -13.33 5.07 5.33
C THR A 61 -12.80 4.78 3.93
N ALA A 62 -13.30 5.48 2.91
CA ALA A 62 -12.82 5.38 1.53
C ALA A 62 -11.33 5.77 1.41
N TYR A 63 -10.88 6.80 2.15
CA TYR A 63 -9.49 7.22 2.18
C TYR A 63 -8.57 6.13 2.75
N GLN A 64 -8.96 5.47 3.83
CA GLN A 64 -8.20 4.36 4.41
C GLN A 64 -8.06 3.19 3.42
N ILE A 65 -9.14 2.87 2.71
CA ILE A 65 -9.14 1.86 1.64
C ILE A 65 -8.16 2.27 0.53
N ALA A 66 -8.28 3.48 -0.01
CA ALA A 66 -7.41 3.98 -1.08
C ALA A 66 -5.94 4.00 -0.66
N ARG A 67 -5.64 4.50 0.54
CA ARG A 67 -4.28 4.53 1.09
C ARG A 67 -3.69 3.13 1.19
N THR A 68 -4.46 2.17 1.68
CA THR A 68 -4.02 0.77 1.79
C THR A 68 -3.79 0.16 0.41
N ALA A 69 -4.71 0.37 -0.53
CA ALA A 69 -4.57 -0.11 -1.91
C ALA A 69 -3.29 0.42 -2.59
N VAL A 70 -2.98 1.70 -2.41
CA VAL A 70 -1.74 2.31 -2.93
C VAL A 70 -0.50 1.74 -2.25
N LEU A 71 -0.51 1.55 -0.93
CA LEU A 71 0.62 0.97 -0.19
C LEU A 71 0.99 -0.44 -0.67
N PHE A 72 -0.01 -1.24 -1.05
CA PHE A 72 0.19 -2.61 -1.53
C PHE A 72 0.21 -2.73 -3.06
N ASN A 73 0.28 -1.61 -3.79
CA ASN A 73 0.29 -1.59 -5.26
C ASN A 73 -0.86 -2.41 -5.89
N VAL A 74 -2.07 -2.24 -5.34
CA VAL A 74 -3.30 -2.82 -5.90
C VAL A 74 -3.61 -2.15 -7.23
N GLN A 75 -3.83 -2.95 -8.27
CA GLN A 75 -4.02 -2.49 -9.64
C GLN A 75 -5.45 -2.03 -9.91
N GLU A 76 -6.43 -2.66 -9.26
CA GLU A 76 -7.85 -2.46 -9.51
C GLU A 76 -8.66 -2.66 -8.22
N ILE A 77 -9.66 -1.80 -8.02
CA ILE A 77 -10.64 -1.91 -6.95
C ILE A 77 -12.02 -2.05 -7.59
N ILE A 78 -12.69 -3.18 -7.34
CA ILE A 78 -14.06 -3.42 -7.78
C ILE A 78 -15.01 -3.08 -6.63
N VAL A 79 -15.93 -2.14 -6.85
CA VAL A 79 -16.98 -1.82 -5.86
C VAL A 79 -18.21 -2.67 -6.14
N LEU A 80 -18.54 -3.56 -5.20
CA LEU A 80 -19.69 -4.46 -5.30
C LEU A 80 -20.93 -3.85 -4.64
N ASP A 81 -21.95 -3.57 -5.43
CA ASP A 81 -23.26 -3.12 -4.92
C ASP A 81 -24.11 -4.30 -4.44
N GLN A 82 -24.17 -4.52 -3.13
CA GLN A 82 -24.97 -5.58 -2.51
C GLN A 82 -26.40 -5.14 -2.14
N SER A 83 -26.79 -3.91 -2.49
CA SER A 83 -28.09 -3.34 -2.12
C SER A 83 -29.29 -4.07 -2.75
N LYS A 84 -29.04 -4.85 -3.81
CA LYS A 84 -30.07 -5.55 -4.58
C LYS A 84 -30.37 -6.97 -4.07
N ASP A 85 -29.49 -7.55 -3.26
CA ASP A 85 -29.55 -8.99 -3.01
C ASP A 85 -30.51 -9.41 -1.89
N LYS A 86 -30.58 -8.79 -0.70
CA LYS A 86 -31.55 -9.19 0.35
C LYS A 86 -31.84 -8.10 1.39
N LYS A 87 -33.13 -7.98 1.77
CA LYS A 87 -33.73 -7.86 3.14
C LYS A 87 -33.07 -7.01 4.24
N HIS A 88 -32.00 -6.27 3.99
CA HIS A 88 -31.49 -5.29 4.93
C HIS A 88 -32.32 -4.02 4.77
N GLU A 89 -33.15 -3.72 5.77
CA GLU A 89 -33.74 -2.41 5.94
C GLU A 89 -32.61 -1.39 6.11
N LYS A 90 -32.11 -0.85 4.99
CA LYS A 90 -31.33 0.39 5.03
C LYS A 90 -32.30 1.50 5.39
N LYS A 91 -31.97 2.29 6.42
CA LYS A 91 -32.58 3.60 6.64
C LYS A 91 -32.40 4.39 5.35
N SER A 92 -33.49 4.60 4.62
CA SER A 92 -33.45 5.23 3.30
C SER A 92 -32.89 6.64 3.44
N ARG A 93 -31.64 6.85 3.01
CA ARG A 93 -31.21 8.18 2.57
C ARG A 93 -32.05 8.50 1.32
N SER A 94 -32.63 9.70 1.27
CA SER A 94 -33.65 10.09 0.29
C SER A 94 -33.22 9.82 -1.16
N LYS A 95 -34.20 9.46 -1.99
CA LYS A 95 -34.07 8.91 -3.36
C LYS A 95 -33.41 9.82 -4.41
N GLU A 96 -32.97 11.02 -4.02
CA GLU A 96 -32.32 12.01 -4.88
C GLU A 96 -30.79 12.05 -4.71
N THR A 97 -30.25 11.27 -3.76
CA THR A 97 -28.80 11.22 -3.47
C THR A 97 -28.08 10.20 -4.34
N ILE A 98 -26.82 10.48 -4.66
CA ILE A 98 -25.88 9.58 -5.38
C ILE A 98 -25.89 8.17 -4.75
N SER A 99 -25.81 7.11 -5.55
CA SER A 99 -25.81 5.73 -5.01
C SER A 99 -24.55 5.48 -4.17
N ASP A 100 -24.64 4.66 -3.11
CA ASP A 100 -23.49 4.32 -2.25
C ASP A 100 -22.31 3.76 -3.07
N CYS A 101 -22.61 2.97 -4.10
CA CYS A 101 -21.62 2.45 -5.05
C CYS A 101 -20.91 3.58 -5.81
N LEU A 102 -21.68 4.51 -6.37
CA LEU A 102 -21.13 5.65 -7.11
C LEU A 102 -20.37 6.62 -6.19
N LEU A 103 -20.86 6.84 -4.97
CA LEU A 103 -20.18 7.64 -3.95
C LEU A 103 -18.79 7.06 -3.63
N LEU A 104 -18.75 5.77 -3.29
CA LEU A 104 -17.51 5.09 -2.92
C LEU A 104 -16.53 5.05 -4.10
N ALA A 105 -16.99 4.71 -5.30
CA ALA A 105 -16.17 4.73 -6.51
C ALA A 105 -15.62 6.13 -6.81
N THR A 106 -16.46 7.18 -6.70
CA THR A 106 -16.05 8.58 -6.94
C THR A 106 -14.99 9.02 -5.94
N LEU A 107 -15.16 8.68 -4.66
CA LEU A 107 -14.17 9.00 -3.60
C LEU A 107 -12.85 8.28 -3.84
N LEU A 108 -12.87 6.99 -4.16
CA LEU A 108 -11.68 6.22 -4.47
C LEU A 108 -10.95 6.80 -5.68
N GLN A 109 -11.68 7.12 -6.76
CA GLN A 109 -11.15 7.81 -7.94
C GLN A 109 -10.51 9.14 -7.55
N TYR A 110 -11.17 9.93 -6.70
CA TYR A 110 -10.68 11.24 -6.28
C TYR A 110 -9.33 11.15 -5.54
N PHE A 111 -9.17 10.17 -4.65
CA PHE A 111 -7.92 10.00 -3.89
C PHE A 111 -6.73 9.53 -4.72
N VAL A 112 -6.96 8.79 -5.81
CA VAL A 112 -5.88 8.32 -6.70
C VAL A 112 -5.60 9.27 -7.86
N THR A 113 -6.48 10.25 -8.10
CA THR A 113 -6.31 11.21 -9.19
C THR A 113 -5.27 12.27 -8.80
N PRO A 114 -4.23 12.51 -9.62
CA PRO A 114 -3.26 13.56 -9.37
C PRO A 114 -3.92 14.95 -9.24
N PRO A 115 -3.41 15.83 -8.35
CA PRO A 115 -4.05 17.11 -8.04
C PRO A 115 -4.24 18.01 -9.26
N ASN A 116 -3.32 17.96 -10.22
CA ASN A 116 -3.36 18.72 -11.48
C ASN A 116 -4.40 18.19 -12.50
N LEU A 117 -5.03 17.05 -12.24
CA LEU A 117 -6.08 16.45 -13.07
C LEU A 117 -7.45 16.45 -12.40
N LEU A 118 -7.55 16.97 -11.16
CA LEU A 118 -8.81 16.94 -10.42
C LEU A 118 -9.87 17.80 -11.11
N ASP A 119 -9.54 19.01 -11.55
CA ASP A 119 -10.52 19.91 -12.17
C ASP A 119 -11.01 19.41 -13.54
N THR A 120 -10.20 18.60 -14.24
CA THR A 120 -10.58 18.02 -15.54
C THR A 120 -11.40 16.75 -15.37
N THR A 121 -11.07 15.92 -14.37
CA THR A 121 -11.71 14.64 -14.08
C THR A 121 -13.04 14.84 -13.32
N PHE A 122 -13.05 15.78 -12.37
CA PHE A 122 -14.21 16.11 -11.55
C PHE A 122 -14.72 17.50 -11.93
N LYS A 123 -15.71 17.54 -12.83
CA LYS A 123 -16.36 18.81 -13.19
C LYS A 123 -17.08 19.39 -11.97
N LYS A 124 -16.67 20.58 -11.55
CA LYS A 124 -17.49 21.38 -10.63
C LYS A 124 -18.81 21.70 -11.31
N LYS A 125 -19.92 21.38 -10.64
CA LYS A 125 -21.25 21.83 -11.05
C LYS A 125 -21.34 23.33 -10.76
N THR A 126 -20.91 24.15 -11.72
CA THR A 126 -21.12 25.61 -11.65
C THR A 126 -22.59 25.87 -11.95
N SER A 127 -23.44 25.88 -10.92
CA SER A 127 -24.76 26.49 -11.03
C SER A 127 -24.55 27.99 -11.12
N TYR A 128 -24.58 28.54 -12.35
CA TYR A 128 -24.82 29.96 -12.55
C TYR A 128 -26.26 30.24 -12.12
N ILE A 129 -26.42 30.92 -10.98
CA ILE A 129 -27.57 31.74 -10.62
C ILE A 129 -27.03 33.14 -10.37
#